data_AF-A0A7Y6NIH1-F1
#
_entry.id   AF-A0A7Y6NIH1-F1
#
_cell.length_a   1.000
_cell.length_b   1.000
_cell.length_c   1.000
_cell.angle_alpha   90.00
_cell.angle_beta   90.00
_cell.angle_gamma   90.00
#
_symmetry.space_group_name_H-M   'P 1'
#
loop_
_entity.id
_entity.type
_entity.pdbx_description
1 polymer ?
#
loop_
_entity_poly.entity_id
_entity_poly.type
_entity_poly.pdbx_seq_one_letter_code
_entity_poly.pdbx_strand_id
1 'polypeptide(L)'
;VCVVGRMRDLILQLSKSSIYSTKPGLIKNCVHLVSSHEQRLCFPLDSLRRANGKYPANSKEMVYSGMHSDIGGGYPPGDQGKANASHDGNLLSQIVLHELYSVAFSAGAPLKVPGNVLGADLRKNVWRIMDIERMNEFAIAPDLVNRFNAWRELTLNLPPSKEKITDEQAVEYIPPRAPVSLEKAFENQIAWITAWRIDRYAKGTMLTTPFYERAKDSDALTGALESSEAKRELQQGAVRARRQEKIASQPADKMDELVLEAGVKDFDPDIAKTQLKQAAKEFGEDYRQQFRSPTSIGQLVLAVIPRNSIFLLNIDDGPREYALIKASAETKVATLFPPPGEASNADTPAGLVRALFDDQVHDSRAWFMQYTLGTREPWGGYFLYRMIYFSNKCNKSLSPLTIAGDVVGAATLVGGVIFSFKQKGTTAKLAGLAGTAGLLTLESEAMDYLTGLAIPMVDNADVLKAFTSEPGVVTAQQREIISEKRLEMAKSIIQSGWLEKAQSLVTT
;
A
#
# COMPACT_ATOMS: atom_id res chain seq x y z
N VAL A 1 -7.53 -9.82 -6.86
CA VAL A 1 -6.24 -10.56 -6.86
C VAL A 1 -5.21 -9.69 -6.15
N CYS A 2 -4.61 -10.17 -5.06
CA CYS A 2 -3.60 -9.41 -4.31
C CYS A 2 -2.28 -10.21 -4.27
N VAL A 3 -1.14 -9.56 -4.54
CA VAL A 3 0.19 -10.18 -4.44
C VAL A 3 0.83 -9.79 -3.10
N VAL A 4 1.17 -10.75 -2.24
CA VAL A 4 1.87 -10.47 -0.97
C VAL A 4 3.39 -10.47 -1.23
N GLY A 5 3.97 -9.29 -1.46
CA GLY A 5 5.39 -9.12 -1.83
C GLY A 5 6.41 -9.49 -0.75
N ARG A 6 7.56 -10.04 -1.18
CA ARG A 6 8.70 -10.50 -0.37
C ARG A 6 9.60 -9.39 0.24
N MET A 7 9.39 -8.12 -0.10
CA MET A 7 10.17 -7.01 0.48
C MET A 7 9.65 -6.56 1.87
N ARG A 8 8.58 -7.17 2.36
CA ARG A 8 8.11 -7.07 3.75
C ARG A 8 8.89 -7.93 4.74
N ASP A 9 9.70 -8.86 4.23
CA ASP A 9 10.09 -10.03 5.01
C ASP A 9 11.36 -9.87 5.86
N LEU A 10 12.05 -8.72 5.89
CA LEU A 10 13.18 -8.58 6.80
C LEU A 10 12.78 -7.93 8.13
N ILE A 11 12.15 -6.77 8.14
CA ILE A 11 11.84 -6.08 9.41
C ILE A 11 10.51 -6.58 10.04
N LEU A 12 9.48 -6.90 9.23
CA LEU A 12 8.19 -7.43 9.72
C LEU A 12 8.16 -8.95 9.87
N GLN A 13 9.08 -9.69 9.26
CA GLN A 13 9.26 -11.13 9.55
C GLN A 13 10.24 -11.33 10.70
N LEU A 14 11.25 -10.46 10.91
CA LEU A 14 11.91 -10.38 12.22
C LEU A 14 10.87 -10.03 13.29
N SER A 15 10.06 -8.97 13.07
CA SER A 15 8.67 -8.74 13.51
C SER A 15 7.87 -9.87 14.20
N LYS A 16 7.66 -10.90 13.40
CA LYS A 16 6.59 -11.88 13.54
C LYS A 16 7.12 -13.32 13.60
N SER A 17 8.42 -13.53 13.35
CA SER A 17 9.10 -14.79 13.58
C SER A 17 9.36 -14.98 15.07
N SER A 18 9.66 -16.24 15.42
CA SER A 18 10.00 -16.73 16.76
C SER A 18 10.79 -15.74 17.63
N ILE A 19 11.67 -14.89 17.08
CA ILE A 19 12.51 -13.93 17.80
C ILE A 19 11.74 -13.03 18.79
N TYR A 20 10.56 -12.50 18.41
CA TYR A 20 9.75 -11.65 19.29
C TYR A 20 9.00 -12.41 20.39
N SER A 21 8.99 -13.74 20.33
CA SER A 21 8.39 -14.64 21.33
C SER A 21 9.43 -15.46 22.10
N THR A 22 10.62 -15.69 21.53
CA THR A 22 11.67 -16.55 22.08
C THR A 22 12.76 -15.78 22.81
N LYS A 23 12.88 -14.46 22.60
CA LYS A 23 13.81 -13.59 23.36
C LYS A 23 13.17 -12.25 23.77
N PRO A 24 12.35 -12.24 24.84
CA PRO A 24 11.85 -11.01 25.45
C PRO A 24 13.00 -10.02 25.69
N GLY A 25 12.85 -8.77 25.24
CA GLY A 25 13.85 -7.73 25.46
C GLY A 25 14.97 -7.61 24.43
N LEU A 26 14.98 -8.40 23.34
CA LEU A 26 15.90 -8.18 22.22
C LEU A 26 15.61 -6.83 21.52
N ILE A 27 14.33 -6.55 21.27
CA ILE A 27 13.88 -5.29 20.67
C ILE A 27 13.61 -4.28 21.77
N LYS A 28 14.34 -3.16 21.74
CA LYS A 28 14.27 -2.10 22.77
C LYS A 28 13.22 -1.04 22.46
N ASN A 29 12.98 -0.76 21.17
CA ASN A 29 11.93 0.14 20.73
C ASN A 29 11.53 -0.22 19.28
N CYS A 30 10.23 -0.30 19.01
CA CYS A 30 9.67 -0.52 17.69
C CYS A 30 8.50 0.43 17.48
N VAL A 31 8.58 1.27 16.44
CA VAL A 31 7.51 2.20 16.10
C VAL A 31 7.06 1.94 14.66
N HIS A 32 5.76 1.81 14.47
CA HIS A 32 5.12 1.61 13.17
C HIS A 32 4.10 2.71 12.92
N LEU A 33 4.39 3.57 11.94
CA LEU A 33 3.54 4.69 11.53
C LEU A 33 2.69 4.21 10.34
N VAL A 34 1.37 4.24 10.46
CA VAL A 34 0.47 3.61 9.48
C VAL A 34 -0.48 4.61 8.82
N SER A 35 -0.63 4.47 7.51
CA SER A 35 -1.57 5.25 6.68
C SER A 35 -3.01 4.82 6.94
N SER A 36 -3.86 5.79 7.30
CA SER A 36 -5.28 5.59 7.54
C SER A 36 -6.18 5.71 6.32
N HIS A 37 -5.68 6.25 5.19
CA HIS A 37 -6.49 6.51 3.99
C HIS A 37 -6.20 5.58 2.80
N GLU A 38 -5.14 4.76 2.86
CA GLU A 38 -4.81 3.81 1.80
C GLU A 38 -5.88 2.71 1.64
N GLN A 39 -6.30 2.43 0.40
CA GLN A 39 -7.38 1.49 0.08
C GLN A 39 -7.05 0.51 -1.06
N ARG A 40 -5.87 0.61 -1.69
CA ARG A 40 -5.47 -0.32 -2.76
C ARG A 40 -5.30 -1.73 -2.22
N LEU A 41 -5.83 -2.71 -2.94
CA LEU A 41 -5.76 -4.13 -2.61
C LEU A 41 -4.32 -4.62 -2.58
N CYS A 42 -3.46 -4.11 -3.46
CA CYS A 42 -2.03 -4.41 -3.54
C CYS A 42 -1.20 -3.79 -2.40
N PHE A 43 -1.79 -2.92 -1.56
CA PHE A 43 -1.11 -2.30 -0.43
C PHE A 43 -1.79 -2.62 0.92
N PRO A 44 -2.00 -3.92 1.26
CA PRO A 44 -2.60 -4.28 2.54
C PRO A 44 -1.70 -3.84 3.69
N LEU A 45 -2.23 -3.55 4.88
CA LEU A 45 -1.40 -3.23 6.04
C LEU A 45 -0.93 -4.50 6.75
N ASP A 46 0.35 -4.55 7.15
CA ASP A 46 0.85 -5.56 8.07
C ASP A 46 0.97 -4.95 9.47
N SER A 47 -0.04 -5.15 10.32
CA SER A 47 -0.02 -4.58 11.67
C SER A 47 1.01 -5.27 12.57
N LEU A 48 1.54 -4.52 13.53
CA LEU A 48 2.33 -5.06 14.65
C LEU A 48 1.48 -5.92 15.59
N ARG A 49 0.16 -5.71 15.61
CA ARG A 49 -0.76 -6.47 16.46
C ARG A 49 -0.77 -7.94 16.05
N ARG A 50 -0.59 -8.83 17.04
CA ARG A 50 -0.57 -10.28 16.82
C ARG A 50 -1.99 -10.85 16.78
N ALA A 51 -2.10 -12.11 16.38
CA ALA A 51 -3.37 -12.84 16.29
C ALA A 51 -4.12 -12.98 17.63
N ASN A 52 -3.43 -12.83 18.76
CA ASN A 52 -4.02 -12.79 20.10
C ASN A 52 -4.52 -11.39 20.52
N GLY A 53 -4.52 -10.42 19.60
CA GLY A 53 -4.98 -9.05 19.82
C GLY A 53 -3.98 -8.15 20.55
N LYS A 54 -2.82 -8.66 20.96
CA LYS A 54 -1.81 -7.90 21.71
C LYS A 54 -0.71 -7.37 20.79
N TYR A 55 -0.18 -6.20 21.15
CA TYR A 55 1.05 -5.66 20.57
C TYR A 55 2.27 -6.28 21.27
N PRO A 56 3.38 -6.51 20.56
CA PRO A 56 4.65 -6.87 21.18
C PRO A 56 5.08 -5.87 22.26
N ALA A 57 5.85 -6.33 23.25
CA ALA A 57 6.48 -5.42 24.21
C ALA A 57 7.38 -4.40 23.48
N ASN A 58 7.52 -3.20 24.06
CA ASN A 58 8.32 -2.10 23.51
C ASN A 58 7.91 -1.68 22.09
N SER A 59 6.65 -1.88 21.71
CA SER A 59 6.16 -1.52 20.38
C SER A 59 4.97 -0.57 20.42
N LYS A 60 4.94 0.37 19.48
CA LYS A 60 3.85 1.32 19.27
C LYS A 60 3.46 1.31 17.80
N GLU A 61 2.17 1.27 17.52
CA GLU A 61 1.61 1.44 16.18
C GLU A 61 0.71 2.67 16.19
N MET A 62 0.99 3.64 15.33
CA MET A 62 0.37 4.96 15.36
C MET A 62 -0.27 5.27 14.01
N VAL A 63 -1.50 5.77 14.07
CA VAL A 63 -2.32 6.08 12.88
C VAL A 63 -2.06 7.52 12.45
N TYR A 64 -1.73 7.71 11.17
CA TYR A 64 -1.48 9.01 10.57
C TYR A 64 -2.37 9.22 9.33
N SER A 65 -2.74 10.48 9.10
CA SER A 65 -3.43 10.92 7.89
C SER A 65 -2.55 10.72 6.66
N GLY A 66 -3.15 10.24 5.58
CA GLY A 66 -2.53 10.16 4.25
C GLY A 66 -2.61 8.76 3.64
N MET A 67 -2.24 8.64 2.37
CA MET A 67 -2.05 7.39 1.64
C MET A 67 -0.69 6.76 1.97
N HIS A 68 -0.28 5.72 1.23
CA HIS A 68 0.96 4.99 1.50
C HIS A 68 2.22 5.89 1.56
N SER A 69 2.50 6.66 0.50
CA SER A 69 3.72 7.49 0.42
C SER A 69 3.57 8.85 1.11
N ASP A 70 2.34 9.25 1.49
CA ASP A 70 2.14 10.37 2.42
C ASP A 70 2.72 10.07 3.81
N ILE A 71 2.91 8.78 4.14
CA ILE A 71 3.55 8.34 5.37
C ILE A 71 5.02 7.99 5.11
N GLY A 72 5.28 7.13 4.13
CA GLY A 72 6.63 6.65 3.85
C GLY A 72 7.57 7.66 3.21
N GLY A 73 7.04 8.77 2.67
CA GLY A 73 7.76 9.66 1.77
C GLY A 73 7.84 9.10 0.34
N GLY A 74 8.10 9.97 -0.63
CA GLY A 74 8.34 9.60 -2.02
C GLY A 74 7.54 10.38 -3.04
N TYR A 75 6.48 11.08 -2.64
CA TYR A 75 5.81 12.06 -3.49
C TYR A 75 6.65 13.35 -3.59
N PRO A 76 6.93 13.86 -4.80
CA PRO A 76 7.58 15.16 -4.95
C PRO A 76 6.59 16.32 -4.80
N PRO A 77 7.06 17.54 -4.47
CA PRO A 77 6.22 18.73 -4.48
C PRO A 77 5.51 18.93 -5.84
N GLY A 78 4.21 19.19 -5.79
CA GLY A 78 3.36 19.41 -6.96
C GLY A 78 2.75 18.14 -7.56
N ASP A 79 3.14 16.94 -7.13
CA ASP A 79 2.51 15.71 -7.61
C ASP A 79 1.01 15.70 -7.27
N GLN A 80 0.18 15.33 -8.24
CA GLN A 80 -1.29 15.46 -8.15
C GLN A 80 -1.80 16.85 -7.75
N GLY A 81 -0.98 17.90 -7.92
CA GLY A 81 -1.30 19.24 -7.44
C GLY A 81 -1.25 19.41 -5.92
N LYS A 82 -0.57 18.51 -5.21
CA LYS A 82 -0.36 18.54 -3.75
C LYS A 82 0.98 19.15 -3.39
N ALA A 83 1.09 19.72 -2.20
CA ALA A 83 2.32 20.29 -1.63
C ALA A 83 3.08 21.22 -2.60
N ASN A 84 2.38 22.05 -3.37
CA ASN A 84 3.00 22.91 -4.37
C ASN A 84 3.92 23.94 -3.70
N ALA A 85 5.23 23.72 -3.79
CA ALA A 85 6.29 24.60 -3.35
C ALA A 85 7.59 24.24 -4.08
N SER A 86 8.61 25.08 -3.96
CA SER A 86 9.98 24.77 -4.42
C SER A 86 10.75 23.86 -3.46
N HIS A 87 10.11 23.40 -2.38
CA HIS A 87 10.72 22.63 -1.30
C HIS A 87 9.74 21.59 -0.73
N ASP A 88 10.27 20.66 0.06
CA ASP A 88 9.51 19.52 0.60
C ASP A 88 8.66 19.86 1.84
N GLY A 89 8.85 21.03 2.44
CA GLY A 89 8.18 21.42 3.69
C GLY A 89 6.65 21.36 3.72
N ASN A 90 5.97 21.31 2.58
CA ASN A 90 4.52 21.15 2.50
C ASN A 90 4.05 19.70 2.30
N LEU A 91 4.96 18.73 2.10
CA LEU A 91 4.62 17.33 1.94
C LEU A 91 4.14 16.73 3.26
N LEU A 92 3.02 16.00 3.23
CA LEU A 92 2.46 15.37 4.43
C LEU A 92 3.44 14.43 5.14
N SER A 93 4.33 13.79 4.37
CA SER A 93 5.37 12.91 4.89
C SER A 93 6.38 13.61 5.80
N GLN A 94 6.50 14.95 5.75
CA GLN A 94 7.36 15.67 6.67
C GLN A 94 6.94 15.49 8.13
N ILE A 95 5.63 15.42 8.42
CA ILE A 95 5.15 15.17 9.79
C ILE A 95 5.67 13.82 10.30
N VAL A 96 5.60 12.80 9.45
CA VAL A 96 6.02 11.43 9.77
C VAL A 96 7.54 11.32 9.84
N LEU A 97 8.27 12.03 8.98
CA LEU A 97 9.73 12.14 9.03
C LEU A 97 10.21 12.70 10.38
N HIS A 98 9.59 13.77 10.85
CA HIS A 98 9.92 14.40 12.14
C HIS A 98 9.59 13.48 13.32
N GLU A 99 8.45 12.79 13.31
CA GLU A 99 8.12 11.76 14.31
C GLU A 99 9.18 10.65 14.34
N LEU A 100 9.53 10.10 13.18
CA LEU A 100 10.49 9.01 13.07
C LEU A 100 11.88 9.45 13.54
N TYR A 101 12.32 10.65 13.16
CA TYR A 101 13.57 11.25 13.61
C TYR A 101 13.58 11.41 15.13
N SER A 102 12.53 11.98 15.72
CA SER A 102 12.42 12.20 17.16
C SER A 102 12.47 10.88 17.94
N VAL A 103 11.68 9.89 17.53
CA VAL A 103 11.64 8.57 18.17
C VAL A 103 12.98 7.84 18.03
N ALA A 104 13.60 7.87 16.86
CA ALA A 104 14.88 7.22 16.62
C ALA A 104 16.00 7.89 17.43
N PHE A 105 16.04 9.22 17.43
CA PHE A 105 17.01 10.00 18.21
C PHE A 105 16.88 9.71 19.70
N SER A 106 15.65 9.73 20.23
CA SER A 106 15.36 9.41 21.64
C SER A 106 15.70 7.96 22.00
N ALA A 107 15.65 7.04 21.04
CA ALA A 107 16.08 5.65 21.21
C ALA A 107 17.61 5.45 21.09
N GLY A 108 18.39 6.52 20.86
CA GLY A 108 19.85 6.49 20.77
C GLY A 108 20.39 6.26 19.37
N ALA A 109 19.59 6.44 18.31
CA ALA A 109 20.10 6.39 16.95
C ALA A 109 21.11 7.52 16.72
N PRO A 110 22.26 7.25 16.07
CA PRO A 110 23.33 8.25 15.87
C PRO A 110 22.99 9.22 14.74
N LEU A 111 21.93 10.02 14.91
CA LEU A 111 21.48 11.00 13.92
C LEU A 111 22.17 12.35 14.12
N LYS A 112 22.36 13.05 13.01
CA LYS A 112 22.88 14.43 13.00
C LYS A 112 21.82 15.40 13.53
N VAL A 113 22.26 16.53 14.08
CA VAL A 113 21.41 17.60 14.60
C VAL A 113 21.80 18.95 13.98
N PRO A 114 20.93 19.98 14.03
CA PRO A 114 21.32 21.34 13.70
C PRO A 114 22.51 21.83 14.55
N GLY A 115 23.48 22.51 13.94
CA GLY A 115 24.70 22.91 14.65
C GLY A 115 24.46 23.88 15.82
N ASN A 116 23.39 24.68 15.74
CA ASN A 116 23.01 25.64 16.78
C ASN A 116 22.49 24.97 18.07
N VAL A 117 22.01 23.72 18.01
CA VAL A 117 21.53 22.98 19.20
C VAL A 117 22.63 22.22 19.94
N LEU A 118 23.83 22.08 19.35
CA LEU A 118 24.96 21.42 20.02
C LEU A 118 25.63 22.36 21.04
N GLY A 119 25.97 21.79 22.20
CA GLY A 119 26.86 22.39 23.18
C GLY A 119 28.23 22.72 22.59
N ALA A 120 28.89 23.76 23.12
CA ALA A 120 30.14 24.29 22.58
C ALA A 120 31.26 23.23 22.46
N ASP A 121 31.30 22.29 23.41
CA ASP A 121 32.22 21.17 23.46
C ASP A 121 32.01 20.14 22.33
N LEU A 122 30.78 20.00 21.83
CA LEU A 122 30.41 19.06 20.77
C LEU A 122 30.48 19.67 19.37
N ARG A 123 30.49 21.00 19.22
CA ARG A 123 30.52 21.67 17.91
C ARG A 123 31.77 21.35 17.08
N LYS A 124 32.88 20.96 17.71
CA LYS A 124 34.09 20.47 17.03
C LYS A 124 33.87 19.14 16.28
N ASN A 125 32.85 18.36 16.67
CA ASN A 125 32.51 17.09 16.04
C ASN A 125 31.60 17.34 14.83
N VAL A 126 32.16 17.88 13.75
CA VAL A 126 31.41 18.27 12.54
C VAL A 126 30.57 17.15 11.93
N TRP A 127 30.96 15.89 12.15
CA TRP A 127 30.19 14.70 11.72
C TRP A 127 28.83 14.55 12.41
N ARG A 128 28.60 15.24 13.54
CA ARG A 128 27.30 15.31 14.26
C ARG A 128 26.36 16.38 13.71
N ILE A 129 26.85 17.27 12.85
CA ILE A 129 26.12 18.46 12.41
C ILE A 129 25.42 18.15 11.07
N MET A 130 24.13 18.49 10.98
CA MET A 130 23.41 18.56 9.71
C MET A 130 23.94 19.74 8.89
N ASP A 131 24.30 19.46 7.64
CA ASP A 131 24.56 20.50 6.65
C ASP A 131 23.25 21.14 6.15
N ILE A 132 23.38 22.20 5.35
CA ILE A 132 22.26 23.01 4.86
C ILE A 132 21.29 22.18 4.01
N GLU A 133 21.80 21.28 3.17
CA GLU A 133 20.99 20.41 2.34
C GLU A 133 20.09 19.51 3.20
N ARG A 134 20.67 18.83 4.19
CA ARG A 134 19.90 17.98 5.12
C ARG A 134 18.93 18.78 5.98
N MET A 135 19.28 19.99 6.39
CA MET A 135 18.32 20.86 7.09
C MET A 135 17.12 21.22 6.21
N ASN A 136 17.34 21.44 4.91
CA ASN A 136 16.26 21.74 3.97
C ASN A 136 15.37 20.52 3.70
N GLU A 137 15.92 19.30 3.64
CA GLU A 137 15.15 18.05 3.56
C GLU A 137 14.22 17.86 4.78
N PHE A 138 14.59 18.41 5.93
CA PHE A 138 13.80 18.42 7.16
C PHE A 138 12.93 19.67 7.33
N ALA A 139 12.87 20.56 6.35
CA ALA A 139 11.98 21.72 6.44
C ALA A 139 10.52 21.25 6.62
N ILE A 140 9.74 21.99 7.41
CA ILE A 140 8.32 21.72 7.62
C ILE A 140 7.56 23.04 7.71
N ALA A 141 6.48 23.17 6.93
CA ALA A 141 5.71 24.39 6.84
C ALA A 141 4.70 24.50 8.00
N PRO A 142 4.54 25.68 8.61
CA PRO A 142 3.53 25.91 9.65
C PRO A 142 2.11 25.55 9.20
N ASP A 143 1.76 25.84 7.95
CA ASP A 143 0.43 25.52 7.41
C ASP A 143 0.15 24.01 7.39
N LEU A 144 1.15 23.20 7.02
CA LEU A 144 1.05 21.74 7.09
C LEU A 144 0.83 21.28 8.55
N VAL A 145 1.60 21.82 9.49
CA VAL A 145 1.48 21.50 10.92
C VAL A 145 0.08 21.85 11.45
N ASN A 146 -0.44 23.04 11.10
CA ASN A 146 -1.76 23.51 11.50
C ASN A 146 -2.87 22.60 10.94
N ARG A 147 -2.80 22.25 9.66
CA ARG A 147 -3.76 21.35 9.00
C ARG A 147 -3.72 19.94 9.59
N PHE A 148 -2.53 19.41 9.87
CA PHE A 148 -2.37 18.11 10.50
C PHE A 148 -2.92 18.09 11.94
N ASN A 149 -2.68 19.14 12.72
CA ASN A 149 -3.23 19.24 14.08
C ASN A 149 -4.75 19.42 14.07
N ALA A 150 -5.32 20.14 13.10
CA ALA A 150 -6.77 20.20 12.90
C ALA A 150 -7.36 18.81 12.59
N TRP A 151 -6.64 17.97 11.83
CA TRP A 151 -7.04 16.57 11.61
C TRP A 151 -7.05 15.76 12.92
N ARG A 152 -6.05 15.94 13.78
CA ARG A 152 -6.03 15.28 15.11
C ARG A 152 -7.20 15.75 15.97
N GLU A 153 -7.46 17.05 16.00
CA GLU A 153 -8.57 17.63 16.77
C GLU A 153 -9.92 17.10 16.29
N LEU A 154 -10.23 17.31 15.00
CA LEU A 154 -11.54 17.01 14.45
C LEU A 154 -11.83 15.50 14.35
N THR A 155 -10.86 14.72 13.88
CA THR A 155 -11.11 13.33 13.48
C THR A 155 -10.78 12.33 14.58
N LEU A 156 -9.88 12.68 15.51
CA LEU A 156 -9.45 11.83 16.61
C LEU A 156 -9.90 12.35 17.98
N ASN A 157 -10.55 13.52 18.05
CA ASN A 157 -10.91 14.18 19.30
C ASN A 157 -9.69 14.45 20.20
N LEU A 158 -8.59 14.90 19.59
CA LEU A 158 -7.34 15.25 20.26
C LEU A 158 -7.07 16.75 20.10
N PRO A 159 -7.73 17.61 20.91
CA PRO A 159 -7.54 19.05 20.82
C PRO A 159 -6.10 19.45 21.20
N PRO A 160 -5.62 20.61 20.71
CA PRO A 160 -4.31 21.13 21.11
C PRO A 160 -4.24 21.35 22.62
N SER A 161 -3.03 21.25 23.17
CA SER A 161 -2.79 21.58 24.58
C SER A 161 -3.17 23.03 24.84
N LYS A 162 -3.94 23.27 25.92
CA LYS A 162 -4.24 24.63 26.40
C LYS A 162 -3.02 25.29 27.05
N GLU A 163 -2.08 24.48 27.52
CA GLU A 163 -0.85 24.92 28.14
C GLU A 163 0.31 24.83 27.15
N LYS A 164 1.24 25.78 27.26
CA LYS A 164 2.47 25.74 26.48
C LYS A 164 3.28 24.52 26.90
N ILE A 165 3.60 23.66 25.94
CA ILE A 165 4.49 22.52 26.13
C ILE A 165 5.91 23.07 26.34
N THR A 166 6.56 22.66 27.44
CA THR A 166 7.97 23.00 27.73
C THR A 166 8.91 22.24 26.79
N ASP A 167 10.15 22.71 26.66
CA ASP A 167 11.14 22.03 25.80
C ASP A 167 11.40 20.60 26.30
N GLU A 168 11.42 20.38 27.62
CA GLU A 168 11.55 19.06 28.23
C GLU A 168 10.37 18.14 27.87
N GLN A 169 9.14 18.64 27.95
CA GLN A 169 7.94 17.88 27.58
C GLN A 169 7.87 17.62 26.07
N ALA A 170 8.41 18.51 25.24
CA ALA A 170 8.44 18.33 23.79
C ALA A 170 9.37 17.18 23.37
N VAL A 171 10.39 16.86 24.18
CA VAL A 171 11.30 15.73 23.95
C VAL A 171 10.64 14.39 24.33
N GLU A 172 9.70 14.38 25.28
CA GLU A 172 8.99 13.18 25.73
C GLU A 172 7.59 13.05 25.08
N TYR A 173 7.52 12.91 23.75
CA TYR A 173 6.24 12.66 23.09
C TYR A 173 5.75 11.22 23.36
N ILE A 174 4.70 11.10 24.16
CA ILE A 174 3.96 9.85 24.38
C ILE A 174 2.63 9.94 23.62
N PRO A 175 2.45 9.18 22.52
CA PRO A 175 1.21 9.21 21.77
C PRO A 175 0.04 8.70 22.62
N PRO A 176 -1.13 9.38 22.61
CA PRO A 176 -2.28 8.94 23.37
C PRO A 176 -2.77 7.58 22.84
N ARG A 177 -3.20 6.70 23.76
CA ARG A 177 -3.75 5.40 23.40
C ARG A 177 -5.11 5.60 22.73
N ALA A 178 -5.26 5.12 21.50
CA ALA A 178 -6.55 5.12 20.82
C ALA A 178 -7.58 4.30 21.64
N PRO A 179 -8.82 4.81 21.83
CA PRO A 179 -9.86 4.11 22.60
C PRO A 179 -10.54 2.99 21.81
N VAL A 180 -10.17 2.81 20.54
CA VAL A 180 -10.78 1.87 19.60
C VAL A 180 -9.73 0.95 18.96
N SER A 181 -10.18 -0.13 18.32
CA SER A 181 -9.31 -0.99 17.53
C SER A 181 -8.75 -0.26 16.30
N LEU A 182 -7.68 -0.80 15.72
CA LEU A 182 -7.07 -0.27 14.49
C LEU A 182 -8.08 -0.24 13.34
N GLU A 183 -8.87 -1.29 13.20
CA GLU A 183 -9.93 -1.38 12.19
C GLU A 183 -10.92 -0.24 12.35
N LYS A 184 -11.40 0.01 13.58
CA LYS A 184 -12.39 1.05 13.83
C LYS A 184 -11.81 2.46 13.66
N ALA A 185 -10.55 2.65 14.00
CA ALA A 185 -9.84 3.89 13.69
C ALA A 185 -9.79 4.12 12.17
N PHE A 186 -9.49 3.08 11.39
CA PHE A 186 -9.45 3.18 9.93
C PHE A 186 -10.84 3.42 9.33
N GLU A 187 -11.88 2.74 9.82
CA GLU A 187 -13.26 3.00 9.40
C GLU A 187 -13.65 4.47 9.55
N ASN A 188 -13.32 5.08 10.69
CA ASN A 188 -13.57 6.50 10.94
C ASN A 188 -12.80 7.41 9.96
N GLN A 189 -11.52 7.10 9.72
CA GLN A 189 -10.69 7.89 8.80
C GLN A 189 -11.14 7.75 7.33
N ILE A 190 -11.53 6.54 6.91
CA ILE A 190 -12.14 6.30 5.60
C ILE A 190 -13.45 7.08 5.44
N ALA A 191 -14.26 7.22 6.49
CA ALA A 191 -15.47 8.04 6.43
C ALA A 191 -15.15 9.53 6.18
N TRP A 192 -14.09 10.08 6.78
CA TRP A 192 -13.69 11.48 6.58
C TRP A 192 -13.19 11.74 5.15
N ILE A 193 -12.26 10.93 4.64
CA ILE A 193 -11.77 11.12 3.26
C ILE A 193 -12.86 10.81 2.23
N THR A 194 -13.77 9.85 2.51
CA THR A 194 -14.93 9.60 1.66
C THR A 194 -15.88 10.80 1.65
N ALA A 195 -16.10 11.47 2.79
CA ALA A 195 -16.92 12.68 2.85
C ALA A 195 -16.32 13.81 1.98
N TRP A 196 -14.99 13.95 2.00
CA TRP A 196 -14.26 14.83 1.09
C TRP A 196 -14.49 14.45 -0.38
N ARG A 197 -14.38 13.16 -0.73
CA ARG A 197 -14.63 12.66 -2.09
C ARG A 197 -16.09 12.80 -2.52
N ILE A 198 -17.08 12.70 -1.63
CA ILE A 198 -18.49 12.93 -1.98
C ILE A 198 -18.66 14.32 -2.58
N ASP A 199 -18.06 15.34 -1.99
CA ASP A 199 -18.14 16.68 -2.54
C ASP A 199 -17.21 16.86 -3.76
N ARG A 200 -15.90 16.65 -3.57
CA ARG A 200 -14.89 16.93 -4.58
C ARG A 200 -15.06 16.06 -5.83
N TYR A 201 -15.28 14.76 -5.65
CA TYR A 201 -15.38 13.81 -6.74
C TYR A 201 -16.82 13.63 -7.22
N ALA A 202 -17.74 13.21 -6.35
CA ALA A 202 -19.08 12.82 -6.80
C ALA A 202 -19.94 14.01 -7.24
N LYS A 203 -19.83 15.19 -6.60
CA LYS A 203 -20.48 16.44 -7.05
C LYS A 203 -19.65 17.22 -8.08
N GLY A 204 -18.39 16.81 -8.32
CA GLY A 204 -17.51 17.43 -9.31
C GLY A 204 -16.90 18.77 -8.89
N THR A 205 -16.97 19.16 -7.62
CA THR A 205 -16.41 20.45 -7.15
C THR A 205 -14.89 20.49 -7.24
N MET A 206 -14.21 19.33 -7.32
CA MET A 206 -12.77 19.24 -7.56
C MET A 206 -12.32 20.07 -8.78
N LEU A 207 -13.11 20.11 -9.85
CA LEU A 207 -12.68 20.73 -11.11
C LEU A 207 -12.38 22.22 -10.99
N THR A 208 -12.93 22.89 -9.98
CA THR A 208 -12.75 24.32 -9.70
C THR A 208 -11.83 24.57 -8.50
N THR A 209 -11.14 23.53 -8.02
CA THR A 209 -10.23 23.68 -6.87
C THR A 209 -8.81 24.01 -7.33
N PRO A 210 -8.08 24.83 -6.55
CA PRO A 210 -6.71 25.19 -6.90
C PRO A 210 -5.77 23.98 -7.05
N PHE A 211 -5.94 22.92 -6.25
CA PHE A 211 -5.06 21.75 -6.36
C PHE A 211 -5.23 21.01 -7.69
N TYR A 212 -6.47 20.86 -8.18
CA TYR A 212 -6.72 20.20 -9.45
C TYR A 212 -6.25 21.05 -10.64
N GLU A 213 -6.40 22.37 -10.56
CA GLU A 213 -5.90 23.29 -11.59
C GLU A 213 -4.39 23.18 -11.75
N ARG A 214 -3.65 23.09 -10.63
CA ARG A 214 -2.19 22.95 -10.57
C ARG A 214 -1.66 21.56 -10.92
N ALA A 215 -2.50 20.52 -10.89
CA ALA A 215 -2.08 19.18 -11.28
C ALA A 215 -1.62 19.15 -12.74
N LYS A 216 -0.48 18.50 -12.97
CA LYS A 216 0.15 18.41 -14.30
C LYS A 216 -0.46 17.30 -15.15
N ASP A 217 -0.24 17.42 -16.46
CA ASP A 217 -0.76 16.52 -17.50
C ASP A 217 0.14 16.61 -18.76
N SER A 218 1.46 16.78 -18.58
CA SER A 218 2.37 17.06 -19.70
C SER A 218 2.51 15.90 -20.69
N ASP A 219 2.29 14.67 -20.23
CA ASP A 219 2.36 13.47 -21.07
C ASP A 219 0.96 13.03 -21.58
N ALA A 220 -0.06 13.89 -21.48
CA ALA A 220 -1.42 13.56 -21.91
C ALA A 220 -1.58 13.41 -23.44
N LEU A 221 -0.69 14.05 -24.22
CA LEU A 221 -0.67 13.94 -25.69
C LEU A 221 0.34 12.86 -26.11
N THR A 222 -0.04 12.02 -27.08
CA THR A 222 0.80 10.90 -27.55
C THR A 222 2.23 11.30 -27.91
N GLY A 223 2.41 12.41 -28.64
CA GLY A 223 3.77 12.86 -29.00
C GLY A 223 4.62 13.35 -27.82
N ALA A 224 4.00 13.90 -26.78
CA ALA A 224 4.70 14.30 -25.55
C ALA A 224 5.10 13.07 -24.72
N LEU A 225 4.17 12.11 -24.58
CA LEU A 225 4.41 10.82 -23.93
C LEU A 225 5.60 10.08 -24.57
N GLU A 226 5.59 9.91 -25.89
CA GLU A 226 6.66 9.26 -26.65
C GLU A 226 8.01 9.98 -26.46
N SER A 227 8.00 11.31 -26.44
CA SER A 227 9.21 12.11 -26.21
C SER A 227 9.76 11.92 -24.78
N SER A 228 8.90 11.90 -23.77
CA SER A 228 9.26 11.67 -22.37
C SER A 228 9.79 10.25 -22.15
N GLU A 229 9.16 9.24 -22.76
CA GLU A 229 9.61 7.84 -22.71
C GLU A 229 10.99 7.68 -23.37
N ALA A 230 11.17 8.24 -24.57
CA ALA A 230 12.46 8.23 -25.28
C ALA A 230 13.56 8.93 -24.47
N LYS A 231 13.23 10.05 -23.80
CA LYS A 231 14.17 10.75 -22.92
C LYS A 231 14.59 9.89 -21.73
N ARG A 232 13.65 9.19 -21.09
CA ARG A 232 13.96 8.26 -20.00
C ARG A 232 14.84 7.11 -20.50
N GLU A 233 14.49 6.50 -21.62
CA GLU A 233 15.26 5.39 -22.20
C GLU A 233 16.68 5.78 -22.58
N LEU A 234 16.88 7.00 -23.08
CA LEU A 234 18.21 7.56 -23.33
C LEU A 234 19.04 7.64 -22.03
N GLN A 235 18.43 8.13 -20.94
CA GLN A 235 19.10 8.20 -19.63
C GLN A 235 19.42 6.80 -19.09
N GLN A 236 18.49 5.86 -19.20
CA GLN A 236 18.69 4.47 -18.79
C GLN A 236 19.76 3.76 -19.65
N GLY A 237 19.83 4.08 -20.95
CA GLY A 237 20.90 3.65 -21.85
C GLY A 237 22.27 4.12 -21.38
N ALA A 238 22.39 5.38 -20.97
CA ALA A 238 23.64 5.92 -20.43
C ALA A 238 24.07 5.24 -19.12
N VAL A 239 23.13 4.94 -18.22
CA VAL A 239 23.42 4.15 -17.01
C VAL A 239 23.90 2.74 -17.38
N ARG A 240 23.24 2.07 -18.33
CA ARG A 240 23.65 0.73 -18.80
C ARG A 240 25.07 0.73 -19.38
N ALA A 241 25.43 1.74 -20.17
CA ALA A 241 26.77 1.88 -20.72
C ALA A 241 27.83 2.03 -19.59
N ARG A 242 27.62 2.94 -18.64
CA ARG A 242 28.54 3.10 -17.49
C ARG A 242 28.67 1.84 -16.65
N ARG A 243 27.59 1.07 -16.47
CA ARG A 243 27.64 -0.22 -15.78
C ARG A 243 28.51 -1.24 -16.53
N GLN A 244 28.38 -1.32 -17.85
CA GLN A 244 29.22 -2.20 -18.67
C GLN A 244 30.69 -1.83 -18.56
N GLU A 245 31.04 -0.54 -18.64
CA GLU A 245 32.41 -0.06 -18.44
C GLU A 245 32.95 -0.41 -17.04
N LYS A 246 32.13 -0.26 -16.00
CA LYS A 246 32.51 -0.61 -14.63
C LYS A 246 32.74 -2.11 -14.46
N ILE A 247 31.90 -2.95 -15.06
CA ILE A 247 32.08 -4.41 -15.06
C ILE A 247 33.37 -4.78 -15.79
N ALA A 248 33.61 -4.20 -16.96
CA ALA A 248 34.78 -4.50 -17.78
C ALA A 248 36.10 -4.05 -17.14
N SER A 249 36.07 -2.99 -16.31
CA SER A 249 37.24 -2.47 -15.59
C SER A 249 37.46 -3.08 -14.20
N GLN A 250 36.50 -3.87 -13.69
CA GLN A 250 36.62 -4.50 -12.37
C GLN A 250 37.59 -5.70 -12.43
N PRO A 251 38.60 -5.75 -11.54
CA PRO A 251 39.46 -6.92 -11.41
C PRO A 251 38.66 -8.19 -11.09
N ALA A 252 39.00 -9.31 -11.73
CA ALA A 252 38.27 -10.57 -11.59
C ALA A 252 38.26 -11.10 -10.14
N ASP A 253 39.33 -10.84 -9.38
CA ASP A 253 39.49 -11.20 -7.97
C ASP A 253 38.66 -10.32 -7.01
N LYS A 254 38.07 -9.22 -7.50
CA LYS A 254 37.28 -8.27 -6.70
C LYS A 254 35.85 -8.11 -7.22
N MET A 255 35.32 -9.08 -7.97
CA MET A 255 33.99 -8.96 -8.55
C MET A 255 32.90 -8.88 -7.47
N ASP A 256 33.13 -9.50 -6.30
CA ASP A 256 32.19 -9.48 -5.17
C ASP A 256 32.03 -8.09 -4.53
N GLU A 257 32.98 -7.17 -4.75
CA GLU A 257 32.92 -5.78 -4.27
C GLU A 257 32.20 -4.85 -5.28
N LEU A 258 31.78 -5.35 -6.44
CA LEU A 258 31.23 -4.52 -7.51
C LEU A 258 29.85 -3.97 -7.13
N VAL A 259 29.82 -2.67 -6.84
CA VAL A 259 28.57 -1.92 -6.68
C VAL A 259 28.25 -1.17 -7.97
N LEU A 260 27.16 -1.55 -8.63
CA LEU A 260 26.67 -0.88 -9.83
C LEU A 260 25.81 0.34 -9.47
N GLU A 261 25.92 1.41 -10.26
CA GLU A 261 25.04 2.58 -10.19
C GLU A 261 23.57 2.13 -10.29
N ALA A 262 22.66 2.75 -9.54
CA ALA A 262 21.23 2.47 -9.64
C ALA A 262 20.67 2.86 -11.02
N GLY A 263 19.60 2.21 -11.45
CA GLY A 263 18.91 2.56 -12.69
C GLY A 263 18.12 3.86 -12.53
N VAL A 264 17.75 4.47 -13.65
CA VAL A 264 16.70 5.50 -13.66
C VAL A 264 15.38 4.82 -13.26
N LYS A 265 14.52 5.53 -12.52
CA LYS A 265 13.17 5.05 -12.21
C LYS A 265 12.45 4.61 -13.48
N ASP A 266 11.56 3.63 -13.37
CA ASP A 266 10.72 3.20 -14.49
C ASP A 266 9.90 4.38 -14.99
N PHE A 267 9.58 4.35 -16.28
CA PHE A 267 8.82 5.43 -16.91
C PHE A 267 7.42 5.49 -16.29
N ASP A 268 7.11 6.64 -15.72
CA ASP A 268 5.83 6.95 -15.08
C ASP A 268 5.37 8.30 -15.65
N PRO A 269 4.35 8.32 -16.52
CA PRO A 269 3.98 9.51 -17.25
C PRO A 269 3.29 10.54 -16.36
N ASP A 270 3.58 11.81 -16.62
CA ASP A 270 2.92 12.94 -15.96
C ASP A 270 1.54 13.18 -16.59
N ILE A 271 0.56 12.41 -16.10
CA ILE A 271 -0.86 12.47 -16.48
C ILE A 271 -1.77 12.59 -15.25
N ALA A 272 -1.28 13.26 -14.20
CA ALA A 272 -1.94 13.31 -12.90
C ALA A 272 -3.35 13.93 -12.98
N LYS A 273 -3.55 14.95 -13.82
CA LYS A 273 -4.85 15.59 -14.03
C LYS A 273 -5.86 14.64 -14.68
N THR A 274 -5.41 13.87 -15.68
CA THR A 274 -6.22 12.82 -16.29
C THR A 274 -6.56 11.72 -15.29
N GLN A 275 -5.58 11.24 -14.53
CA GLN A 275 -5.74 10.22 -13.50
C GLN A 275 -6.75 10.62 -12.42
N LEU A 276 -6.61 11.83 -11.85
CA LEU A 276 -7.53 12.38 -10.84
C LEU A 276 -8.96 12.53 -11.38
N LYS A 277 -9.12 13.04 -12.62
CA LYS A 277 -10.44 13.19 -13.24
C LYS A 277 -11.15 11.85 -13.41
N GLN A 278 -10.43 10.84 -13.88
CA GLN A 278 -10.99 9.50 -14.06
C GLN A 278 -11.30 8.83 -12.72
N ALA A 279 -10.44 9.00 -11.71
CA ALA A 279 -10.70 8.55 -10.34
C ALA A 279 -11.96 9.20 -9.74
N ALA A 280 -12.13 10.50 -9.94
CA ALA A 280 -13.31 11.23 -9.48
C ALA A 280 -14.59 10.73 -10.15
N LYS A 281 -14.52 10.46 -11.46
CA LYS A 281 -15.62 9.85 -12.22
C LYS A 281 -15.99 8.47 -11.67
N GLU A 282 -15.01 7.58 -11.48
CA GLU A 282 -15.24 6.24 -10.91
C GLU A 282 -15.86 6.31 -9.52
N PHE A 283 -15.32 7.16 -8.64
CA PHE A 283 -15.90 7.37 -7.31
C PHE A 283 -17.35 7.83 -7.39
N GLY A 284 -17.65 8.80 -8.26
CA GLY A 284 -19.00 9.33 -8.43
C GLY A 284 -19.99 8.29 -8.95
N GLU A 285 -19.59 7.47 -9.92
CA GLU A 285 -20.39 6.36 -10.44
C GLU A 285 -20.68 5.33 -9.35
N ASP A 286 -19.67 4.91 -8.60
CA ASP A 286 -19.81 3.98 -7.46
C ASP A 286 -20.72 4.56 -6.37
N TYR A 287 -20.53 5.83 -6.00
CA TYR A 287 -21.35 6.51 -4.99
C TYR A 287 -22.83 6.57 -5.37
N ARG A 288 -23.14 6.75 -6.67
CA ARG A 288 -24.51 6.77 -7.20
C ARG A 288 -25.04 5.40 -7.60
N GLN A 289 -24.27 4.32 -7.41
CA GLN A 289 -24.58 2.96 -7.86
C GLN A 289 -24.91 2.88 -9.36
N GLN A 290 -24.19 3.67 -10.16
CA GLN A 290 -24.32 3.66 -11.62
C GLN A 290 -23.52 2.49 -12.21
N PHE A 291 -24.04 1.87 -13.27
CA PHE A 291 -23.36 0.76 -13.93
C PHE A 291 -22.07 1.24 -14.57
N ARG A 292 -20.94 0.63 -14.20
CA ARG A 292 -19.64 0.88 -14.84
C ARG A 292 -19.53 0.09 -16.14
N SER A 293 -18.88 0.66 -17.15
CA SER A 293 -18.27 -0.19 -18.19
C SER A 293 -17.28 -1.12 -17.49
N PRO A 294 -17.34 -2.46 -17.69
CA PRO A 294 -16.43 -3.37 -17.02
C PRO A 294 -14.99 -3.02 -17.42
N THR A 295 -14.21 -2.50 -16.47
CA THR A 295 -12.76 -2.31 -16.64
C THR A 295 -11.97 -3.48 -16.06
N SER A 296 -12.64 -4.39 -15.35
CA SER A 296 -12.02 -5.58 -14.77
C SER A 296 -11.79 -6.63 -15.84
N ILE A 297 -10.53 -7.05 -15.97
CA ILE A 297 -10.12 -8.17 -16.81
C ILE A 297 -10.83 -9.43 -16.28
N GLY A 298 -11.58 -10.15 -17.11
CA GLY A 298 -12.25 -11.40 -16.71
C GLY A 298 -11.28 -12.54 -16.36
N GLN A 299 -9.99 -12.34 -16.63
CA GLN A 299 -8.94 -13.32 -16.45
C GLN A 299 -7.68 -12.70 -15.82
N LEU A 300 -6.94 -13.52 -15.08
CA LEU A 300 -5.57 -13.23 -14.64
C LEU A 300 -4.65 -14.29 -15.25
N VAL A 301 -3.66 -13.85 -16.03
CA VAL A 301 -2.68 -14.73 -16.67
C VAL A 301 -1.35 -14.63 -15.94
N LEU A 302 -0.81 -15.77 -15.51
CA LEU A 302 0.49 -15.89 -14.85
C LEU A 302 1.32 -16.94 -15.60
N ALA A 303 2.14 -16.50 -16.55
CA ALA A 303 3.06 -17.39 -17.29
C ALA A 303 4.07 -18.07 -16.35
N VAL A 304 4.46 -17.39 -15.27
CA VAL A 304 5.25 -17.95 -14.16
C VAL A 304 4.53 -17.61 -12.87
N ILE A 305 4.21 -18.63 -12.08
CA ILE A 305 3.52 -18.43 -10.79
C ILE A 305 4.51 -17.87 -9.77
N PRO A 306 4.25 -16.68 -9.19
CA PRO A 306 5.15 -16.11 -8.20
C PRO A 306 5.21 -17.01 -6.96
N ARG A 307 6.38 -17.07 -6.30
CA ARG A 307 6.48 -17.78 -5.00
C ARG A 307 5.69 -17.08 -3.88
N ASN A 308 5.29 -15.84 -4.11
CA ASN A 308 4.49 -15.05 -3.22
C ASN A 308 3.04 -15.49 -3.30
N SER A 309 2.32 -15.47 -2.18
CA SER A 309 0.91 -15.88 -2.16
C SER A 309 0.03 -14.87 -2.89
N ILE A 310 -0.91 -15.39 -3.67
CA ILE A 310 -1.98 -14.62 -4.29
C ILE A 310 -3.31 -15.06 -3.71
N PHE A 311 -4.11 -14.10 -3.26
CA PHE A 311 -5.44 -14.33 -2.71
C PHE A 311 -6.53 -13.66 -3.55
N LEU A 312 -7.68 -14.33 -3.56
CA LEU A 312 -8.97 -13.78 -3.94
C LEU A 312 -9.63 -13.17 -2.69
N LEU A 313 -10.06 -11.93 -2.81
CA LEU A 313 -10.80 -11.24 -1.75
C LEU A 313 -12.26 -11.73 -1.77
N ASN A 314 -12.83 -12.00 -0.59
CA ASN A 314 -14.27 -12.20 -0.52
C ASN A 314 -14.97 -10.86 -0.80
N ILE A 315 -15.72 -10.80 -1.90
CA ILE A 315 -16.51 -9.63 -2.28
C ILE A 315 -17.93 -9.66 -1.70
N ASP A 316 -18.33 -10.72 -1.00
CA ASP A 316 -19.63 -10.80 -0.30
C ASP A 316 -19.77 -9.73 0.80
N ASP A 317 -18.64 -9.33 1.41
CA ASP A 317 -18.60 -8.22 2.35
C ASP A 317 -18.70 -6.85 1.66
N GLY A 318 -18.51 -6.79 0.34
CA GLY A 318 -18.48 -5.56 -0.46
C GLY A 318 -19.74 -4.70 -0.30
N PRO A 319 -20.96 -5.23 -0.50
CA PRO A 319 -22.19 -4.46 -0.28
C PRO A 319 -22.33 -3.91 1.14
N ARG A 320 -21.89 -4.67 2.15
CA ARG A 320 -21.91 -4.23 3.55
C ARG A 320 -20.89 -3.11 3.80
N GLU A 321 -19.66 -3.28 3.36
CA GLU A 321 -18.62 -2.25 3.49
C GLU A 321 -19.02 -0.97 2.76
N TYR A 322 -19.54 -1.10 1.54
CA TYR A 322 -20.09 0.02 0.78
C TYR A 322 -21.14 0.79 1.58
N ALA A 323 -22.15 0.07 2.11
CA ALA A 323 -23.23 0.70 2.87
C ALA A 323 -22.71 1.42 4.12
N LEU A 324 -21.78 0.80 4.85
CA LEU A 324 -21.16 1.39 6.05
C LEU A 324 -20.32 2.63 5.73
N ILE A 325 -19.48 2.55 4.70
CA ILE A 325 -18.63 3.68 4.26
C ILE A 325 -19.51 4.84 3.81
N LYS A 326 -20.48 4.58 2.94
CA LYS A 326 -21.39 5.60 2.41
C LYS A 326 -22.16 6.29 3.54
N ALA A 327 -22.86 5.51 4.37
CA ALA A 327 -23.66 6.07 5.45
C ALA A 327 -22.80 6.89 6.43
N SER A 328 -21.62 6.38 6.82
CA SER A 328 -20.73 7.10 7.74
C SER A 328 -20.18 8.39 7.13
N ALA A 329 -19.84 8.37 5.85
CA ALA A 329 -19.30 9.54 5.15
C ALA A 329 -20.36 10.63 4.95
N GLU A 330 -21.60 10.26 4.59
CA GLU A 330 -22.69 11.21 4.38
C GLU A 330 -22.96 12.08 5.62
N THR A 331 -22.85 11.50 6.83
CA THR A 331 -22.99 12.28 8.08
C THR A 331 -21.91 13.35 8.29
N LYS A 332 -20.78 13.27 7.59
CA LYS A 332 -19.61 14.14 7.74
C LYS A 332 -19.52 15.22 6.66
N VAL A 333 -20.26 15.08 5.56
CA VAL A 333 -20.19 16.01 4.41
C VAL A 333 -20.49 17.43 4.83
N ALA A 334 -21.57 17.67 5.59
CA ALA A 334 -21.94 19.01 6.02
C ALA A 334 -20.95 19.64 7.02
N THR A 335 -20.11 18.83 7.67
CA THR A 335 -19.03 19.34 8.54
C THR A 335 -17.88 19.89 7.69
N LEU A 336 -17.46 19.17 6.65
CA LEU A 336 -16.39 19.62 5.75
C LEU A 336 -16.87 20.69 4.75
N PHE A 337 -18.11 20.58 4.28
CA PHE A 337 -18.74 21.43 3.27
C PHE A 337 -20.09 21.96 3.80
N PRO A 338 -20.05 23.00 4.65
CA PRO A 338 -21.25 23.50 5.30
C PRO A 338 -22.16 24.22 4.29
N PRO A 339 -23.50 24.23 4.49
CA PRO A 339 -24.45 24.87 3.57
C PRO A 339 -24.17 26.35 3.25
N PRO A 340 -23.67 27.20 4.19
CA PRO A 340 -23.27 28.59 3.87
C PRO A 340 -22.02 28.71 2.98
N GLY A 341 -21.35 27.60 2.65
CA GLY A 341 -20.18 27.56 1.78
C GLY A 341 -18.85 27.40 2.53
N GLU A 342 -17.82 27.00 1.80
CA GLU A 342 -16.49 26.66 2.35
C GLU A 342 -15.81 27.78 3.14
N ALA A 343 -16.06 29.04 2.76
CA ALA A 343 -15.53 30.20 3.46
C ALA A 343 -16.06 30.32 4.90
N SER A 344 -17.27 29.81 5.17
CA SER A 344 -17.91 29.92 6.49
C SER A 344 -17.21 29.13 7.60
N ASN A 345 -16.39 28.14 7.23
CA ASN A 345 -15.65 27.30 8.19
C ASN A 345 -14.15 27.18 7.87
N ALA A 346 -13.60 28.04 6.99
CA ALA A 346 -12.24 27.94 6.49
C ALA A 346 -11.18 27.88 7.60
N ASP A 347 -11.33 28.71 8.63
CA ASP A 347 -10.39 28.81 9.76
C ASP A 347 -10.72 27.86 10.92
N THR A 348 -11.75 27.02 10.77
CA THR A 348 -12.11 26.00 11.78
C THR A 348 -11.34 24.71 11.53
N PRO A 349 -11.26 23.78 12.51
CA PRO A 349 -10.66 22.46 12.28
C PRO A 349 -11.24 21.75 11.05
N ALA A 350 -12.54 21.91 10.75
CA ALA A 350 -13.16 21.31 9.57
C ALA A 350 -12.67 21.90 8.24
N GLY A 351 -12.50 23.23 8.15
CA GLY A 351 -11.94 23.88 6.97
C GLY A 351 -10.47 23.53 6.77
N LEU A 352 -9.69 23.44 7.85
CA LEU A 352 -8.29 23.05 7.81
C LEU A 352 -8.10 21.56 7.42
N VAL A 353 -8.99 20.67 7.85
CA VAL A 353 -9.01 19.26 7.40
C VAL A 353 -9.39 19.16 5.93
N ARG A 354 -10.36 19.96 5.45
CA ARG A 354 -10.66 20.05 4.01
C ARG A 354 -9.42 20.50 3.23
N ALA A 355 -8.72 21.52 3.71
CA ALA A 355 -7.47 21.99 3.09
C ALA A 355 -6.34 20.94 3.12
N LEU A 356 -6.24 20.14 4.20
CA LEU A 356 -5.31 19.01 4.28
C LEU A 356 -5.57 17.99 3.16
N PHE A 357 -6.84 17.65 2.91
CA PHE A 357 -7.21 16.73 1.84
C PHE A 357 -7.03 17.35 0.44
N ASP A 358 -7.35 18.62 0.28
CA ASP A 358 -7.18 19.34 -0.99
C ASP A 358 -5.69 19.47 -1.37
N ASP A 359 -4.81 19.83 -0.44
CA ASP A 359 -3.44 20.22 -0.81
C ASP A 359 -2.34 19.26 -0.31
N GLN A 360 -2.61 18.30 0.58
CA GLN A 360 -1.55 17.44 1.14
C GLN A 360 -1.77 15.94 0.99
N VAL A 361 -3.01 15.46 1.09
CA VAL A 361 -3.31 14.03 0.91
C VAL A 361 -3.40 13.70 -0.58
N HIS A 362 -2.56 12.77 -1.03
CA HIS A 362 -2.59 12.26 -2.40
C HIS A 362 -3.74 11.25 -2.58
N ASP A 363 -4.10 10.94 -3.81
CA ASP A 363 -4.94 9.79 -4.13
C ASP A 363 -4.10 8.72 -4.83
N SER A 364 -3.65 7.74 -4.03
CA SER A 364 -2.81 6.66 -4.52
C SER A 364 -3.54 5.73 -5.50
N ARG A 365 -4.88 5.69 -5.45
CA ARG A 365 -5.71 4.90 -6.37
C ARG A 365 -5.90 5.60 -7.71
N ALA A 366 -5.86 6.94 -7.76
CA ALA A 366 -5.89 7.67 -9.02
C ALA A 366 -4.69 7.32 -9.92
N TRP A 367 -3.50 7.20 -9.33
CA TRP A 367 -2.24 6.91 -10.00
C TRP A 367 -2.02 5.40 -10.26
N PHE A 368 -2.17 4.56 -9.24
CA PHE A 368 -1.64 3.20 -9.27
C PHE A 368 -2.20 2.32 -10.39
N MET A 369 -1.29 1.76 -11.20
CA MET A 369 -1.54 0.91 -12.37
C MET A 369 -2.33 1.57 -13.53
N GLN A 370 -2.72 2.84 -13.39
CA GLN A 370 -3.59 3.51 -14.36
C GLN A 370 -2.98 3.52 -15.75
N TYR A 371 -1.71 3.93 -15.86
CA TYR A 371 -1.01 3.95 -17.14
C TYR A 371 -0.78 2.55 -17.69
N THR A 372 -0.25 1.64 -16.87
CA THR A 372 0.12 0.27 -17.28
C THR A 372 -1.07 -0.56 -17.76
N LEU A 373 -2.25 -0.40 -17.16
CA LEU A 373 -3.44 -1.19 -17.53
C LEU A 373 -4.46 -0.41 -18.37
N GLY A 374 -4.24 0.89 -18.62
CA GLY A 374 -5.27 1.79 -19.14
C GLY A 374 -6.48 1.94 -18.19
N THR A 375 -6.37 1.41 -16.97
CA THR A 375 -7.40 1.43 -15.92
C THR A 375 -6.75 1.26 -14.55
N ARG A 376 -7.50 1.50 -13.48
CA ARG A 376 -7.00 1.36 -12.11
C ARG A 376 -7.07 -0.09 -11.65
N GLU A 377 -6.48 -0.36 -10.48
CA GLU A 377 -6.47 -1.69 -9.85
C GLU A 377 -7.81 -2.44 -9.98
N PRO A 378 -7.85 -3.56 -10.73
CA PRO A 378 -9.06 -4.33 -10.96
C PRO A 378 -9.66 -4.89 -9.67
N TRP A 379 -10.99 -4.99 -9.62
CA TRP A 379 -11.78 -5.49 -8.47
C TRP A 379 -11.61 -4.71 -7.15
N GLY A 380 -10.77 -3.67 -7.11
CA GLY A 380 -10.73 -2.71 -6.02
C GLY A 380 -11.77 -1.61 -6.18
N GLY A 381 -11.85 -0.72 -5.20
CA GLY A 381 -12.71 0.46 -5.24
C GLY A 381 -12.46 1.38 -4.05
N TYR A 382 -13.04 2.58 -4.09
CA TYR A 382 -13.02 3.51 -2.95
C TYR A 382 -13.98 3.10 -1.82
N PHE A 383 -14.90 2.17 -2.09
CA PHE A 383 -15.89 1.68 -1.12
C PHE A 383 -15.50 0.31 -0.54
N LEU A 384 -14.21 0.12 -0.29
CA LEU A 384 -13.65 -1.04 0.41
C LEU A 384 -12.73 -0.56 1.53
N TYR A 385 -12.82 -1.17 2.70
CA TYR A 385 -11.83 -0.98 3.75
C TYR A 385 -10.50 -1.63 3.36
N ARG A 386 -9.40 -1.09 3.89
CA ARG A 386 -8.06 -1.65 3.69
C ARG A 386 -7.99 -3.07 4.29
N MET A 387 -7.33 -3.99 3.59
CA MET A 387 -6.94 -5.27 4.16
C MET A 387 -5.83 -5.06 5.20
N ILE A 388 -5.96 -5.71 6.36
CA ILE A 388 -5.02 -5.59 7.48
C ILE A 388 -4.71 -6.98 8.01
N TYR A 389 -3.43 -7.34 8.00
CA TYR A 389 -2.92 -8.60 8.53
C TYR A 389 -2.44 -8.43 9.99
N PHE A 390 -2.86 -9.37 10.84
CA PHE A 390 -2.50 -9.49 12.25
C PHE A 390 -1.78 -10.82 12.47
N SER A 391 -0.47 -10.85 12.22
CA SER A 391 0.30 -12.10 12.13
C SER A 391 -0.30 -13.05 11.07
N ASN A 392 -0.89 -14.18 11.48
CA ASN A 392 -1.51 -15.15 10.58
C ASN A 392 -2.99 -14.88 10.27
N LYS A 393 -3.59 -13.84 10.86
CA LYS A 393 -4.99 -13.42 10.64
C LYS A 393 -5.10 -12.23 9.69
N CYS A 394 -6.28 -12.04 9.11
CA CYS A 394 -6.65 -10.87 8.32
C CYS A 394 -8.02 -10.33 8.78
N ASN A 395 -8.22 -9.01 8.72
CA ASN A 395 -9.55 -8.41 8.96
C ASN A 395 -10.58 -8.78 7.88
N LYS A 396 -10.13 -9.31 6.74
CA LYS A 396 -10.97 -9.75 5.64
C LYS A 396 -10.87 -11.25 5.42
N SER A 397 -11.95 -11.83 4.91
CA SER A 397 -11.96 -13.22 4.48
C SER A 397 -11.31 -13.37 3.10
N LEU A 398 -10.35 -14.26 2.97
CA LEU A 398 -9.54 -14.47 1.77
C LEU A 398 -9.55 -15.93 1.34
N SER A 399 -9.61 -16.18 0.03
CA SER A 399 -9.45 -17.50 -0.57
C SER A 399 -8.09 -17.56 -1.29
N PRO A 400 -7.26 -18.58 -1.06
CA PRO A 400 -5.95 -18.66 -1.71
C PRO A 400 -6.08 -19.14 -3.17
N LEU A 401 -5.40 -18.43 -4.08
CA LEU A 401 -5.30 -18.83 -5.50
C LEU A 401 -3.97 -19.54 -5.77
N THR A 402 -2.87 -18.90 -5.40
CA THR A 402 -1.53 -19.47 -5.55
C THR A 402 -0.73 -19.27 -4.26
N ILE A 403 0.07 -20.26 -3.89
CA ILE A 403 0.98 -20.20 -2.75
C ILE A 403 2.29 -20.83 -3.18
N ALA A 404 3.42 -20.25 -2.74
CA ALA A 404 4.75 -20.83 -2.93
C ALA A 404 5.14 -21.17 -4.38
N GLY A 405 4.48 -20.57 -5.39
CA GLY A 405 4.76 -20.80 -6.80
C GLY A 405 3.99 -21.99 -7.39
N ASP A 406 2.85 -22.34 -6.79
CA ASP A 406 1.93 -23.37 -7.30
C ASP A 406 0.47 -22.94 -7.10
N VAL A 407 -0.44 -23.58 -7.86
CA VAL A 407 -1.89 -23.37 -7.72
C VAL A 407 -2.42 -24.16 -6.53
N VAL A 408 -3.19 -23.50 -5.66
CA VAL A 408 -3.71 -24.15 -4.45
C VAL A 408 -4.77 -25.17 -4.82
N GLY A 409 -4.58 -26.40 -4.33
CA GLY A 409 -5.44 -27.54 -4.65
C GLY A 409 -5.07 -28.28 -5.93
N ALA A 410 -4.06 -27.85 -6.70
CA ALA A 410 -3.60 -28.60 -7.87
C ALA A 410 -3.03 -29.97 -7.46
N ALA A 411 -3.27 -31.01 -8.26
CA ALA A 411 -2.74 -32.35 -8.01
C ALA A 411 -1.22 -32.44 -8.25
N THR A 412 -0.71 -31.71 -9.24
CA THR A 412 0.71 -31.64 -9.62
C THR A 412 1.21 -30.21 -9.62
N LEU A 413 2.54 -30.01 -9.68
CA LEU A 413 3.14 -28.69 -9.76
C LEU A 413 2.79 -28.01 -11.10
N VAL A 414 2.29 -26.78 -11.02
CA VAL A 414 1.87 -25.98 -12.18
C VAL A 414 2.93 -24.92 -12.50
N GLY A 415 3.41 -24.89 -13.75
CA GLY A 415 4.40 -23.89 -14.20
C GLY A 415 3.81 -22.50 -14.44
N GLY A 416 2.64 -22.45 -15.08
CA GLY A 416 1.89 -21.23 -15.38
C GLY A 416 0.38 -21.48 -15.41
N VAL A 417 -0.41 -20.48 -15.07
CA VAL A 417 -1.86 -20.59 -14.89
C VAL A 417 -2.61 -19.41 -15.48
N ILE A 418 -3.80 -19.67 -16.02
CA ILE A 418 -4.83 -18.69 -16.35
C ILE A 418 -5.96 -18.88 -15.35
N PHE A 419 -6.22 -17.87 -14.53
CA PHE A 419 -7.43 -17.82 -13.70
C PHE A 419 -8.53 -17.10 -14.47
N SER A 420 -9.67 -17.75 -14.67
CA SER A 420 -10.90 -17.12 -15.15
C SER A 420 -11.84 -16.86 -13.99
N PHE A 421 -12.37 -15.63 -13.91
CA PHE A 421 -13.26 -15.23 -12.83
C PHE A 421 -14.70 -15.12 -13.35
N LYS A 422 -15.62 -15.87 -12.74
CA LYS A 422 -17.04 -15.83 -13.05
C LYS A 422 -17.82 -15.33 -11.83
N GLN A 423 -18.72 -14.39 -12.06
CA GLN A 423 -19.62 -13.89 -11.03
C GLN A 423 -20.85 -14.79 -10.98
N LYS A 424 -21.11 -15.43 -9.83
CA LYS A 424 -22.37 -16.16 -9.61
C LYS A 424 -23.44 -15.16 -9.21
N GLY A 425 -24.50 -15.04 -10.00
CA GLY A 425 -25.72 -14.36 -9.55
C GLY A 425 -26.51 -15.31 -8.66
N THR A 426 -26.65 -14.99 -7.36
CA THR A 426 -27.66 -15.67 -6.54
C THR A 426 -28.99 -14.92 -6.63
N THR A 427 -30.02 -15.61 -7.10
CA THR A 427 -31.43 -15.20 -7.14
C THR A 427 -32.06 -15.22 -5.75
N ALA A 428 -31.40 -14.65 -4.73
CA ALA A 428 -32.01 -14.45 -3.43
C ALA A 428 -32.69 -13.07 -3.38
N LYS A 429 -33.95 -13.01 -3.85
CA LYS A 429 -34.86 -11.91 -3.47
C LYS A 429 -35.06 -11.99 -1.96
N LEU A 430 -34.28 -11.23 -1.19
CA LEU A 430 -34.60 -10.99 0.21
C LEU A 430 -35.87 -10.13 0.24
N ALA A 431 -36.99 -10.74 0.61
CA ALA A 431 -38.26 -10.05 0.79
C ALA A 431 -38.09 -8.94 1.87
N GLY A 432 -38.27 -7.68 1.47
CA GLY A 432 -38.60 -6.59 2.40
C GLY A 432 -37.58 -5.46 2.60
N LEU A 433 -36.37 -5.50 2.05
CA LEU A 433 -35.43 -4.37 2.06
C LEU A 433 -35.16 -3.92 0.62
N ALA A 434 -35.76 -2.80 0.23
CA ALA A 434 -35.47 -2.17 -1.05
C ALA A 434 -33.97 -1.83 -1.13
N GLY A 435 -33.23 -2.51 -2.02
CA GLY A 435 -31.89 -2.08 -2.46
C GLY A 435 -30.71 -3.01 -2.20
N THR A 436 -30.86 -4.27 -1.77
CA THR A 436 -29.71 -5.18 -1.67
C THR A 436 -29.47 -5.91 -2.99
N ALA A 437 -28.43 -5.50 -3.72
CA ALA A 437 -27.82 -6.33 -4.76
C ALA A 437 -27.55 -7.74 -4.19
N GLY A 438 -27.91 -8.78 -4.94
CA GLY A 438 -27.75 -10.19 -4.52
C GLY A 438 -26.31 -10.52 -4.14
N LEU A 439 -26.10 -11.58 -3.35
CA LEU A 439 -24.74 -12.05 -3.02
C LEU A 439 -23.98 -12.34 -4.32
N LEU A 440 -22.94 -11.57 -4.59
CA LEU A 440 -22.08 -11.74 -5.75
C LEU A 440 -20.85 -12.52 -5.32
N THR A 441 -20.89 -13.84 -5.36
CA THR A 441 -19.69 -14.66 -5.15
C THR A 441 -18.86 -14.72 -6.44
N LEU A 442 -17.57 -14.37 -6.37
CA LEU A 442 -16.63 -14.55 -7.47
C LEU A 442 -16.04 -15.97 -7.38
N GLU A 443 -16.26 -16.80 -8.38
CA GLU A 443 -15.60 -18.10 -8.52
C GLU A 443 -14.39 -17.97 -9.45
N SER A 444 -13.29 -18.64 -9.10
CA SER A 444 -12.09 -18.72 -9.95
C SER A 444 -11.91 -20.12 -10.48
N GLU A 445 -11.71 -20.23 -11.79
CA GLU A 445 -11.38 -21.47 -12.49
C GLU A 445 -9.92 -21.39 -12.97
N ALA A 446 -9.13 -22.43 -12.74
CA ALA A 446 -7.70 -22.46 -13.06
C ALA A 446 -7.42 -23.36 -14.26
N MET A 447 -6.83 -22.80 -15.31
CA MET A 447 -6.43 -23.50 -16.53
C MET A 447 -4.92 -23.44 -16.70
N ASP A 448 -4.33 -24.49 -17.23
CA ASP A 448 -2.90 -24.55 -17.53
C ASP A 448 -2.58 -23.55 -18.65
N TYR A 449 -1.52 -22.75 -18.45
CA TYR A 449 -1.17 -21.65 -19.35
C TYR A 449 -0.77 -22.13 -20.75
N LEU A 450 -0.14 -23.30 -20.87
CA LEU A 450 0.38 -23.79 -22.16
C LEU A 450 -0.69 -24.55 -22.96
N THR A 451 -1.49 -25.36 -22.28
CA THR A 451 -2.47 -26.25 -22.93
C THR A 451 -3.87 -25.66 -22.98
N GLY A 452 -4.20 -24.68 -22.13
CA GLY A 452 -5.54 -24.14 -21.97
C GLY A 452 -6.53 -25.12 -21.34
N LEU A 453 -6.08 -26.27 -20.84
CA LEU A 453 -6.92 -27.29 -20.20
C LEU A 453 -7.08 -27.03 -18.70
N ALA A 454 -8.15 -27.55 -18.11
CA ALA A 454 -8.37 -27.45 -16.67
C ALA A 454 -7.25 -28.13 -15.89
N ILE A 455 -6.75 -27.48 -14.85
CA ILE A 455 -5.73 -28.04 -13.96
C ILE A 455 -6.40 -29.12 -13.08
N PRO A 456 -5.90 -30.38 -13.08
CA PRO A 456 -6.42 -31.41 -12.18
C PRO A 456 -6.25 -31.01 -10.72
N MET A 457 -7.32 -31.14 -9.94
CA MET A 457 -7.36 -30.77 -8.53
C MET A 457 -7.39 -32.02 -7.64
N VAL A 458 -6.88 -31.92 -6.41
CA VAL A 458 -7.06 -32.95 -5.37
C VAL A 458 -8.51 -32.97 -4.85
N ASP A 459 -8.97 -34.11 -4.32
CA ASP A 459 -10.37 -34.29 -3.88
C ASP A 459 -10.83 -33.25 -2.85
N ASN A 460 -9.94 -32.78 -1.98
CA ASN A 460 -10.24 -31.78 -0.96
C ASN A 460 -9.90 -30.34 -1.38
N ALA A 461 -9.69 -30.06 -2.67
CA ALA A 461 -9.27 -28.74 -3.15
C ALA A 461 -10.23 -27.62 -2.74
N ASP A 462 -11.55 -27.88 -2.68
CA ASP A 462 -12.53 -26.87 -2.27
C ASP A 462 -12.37 -26.44 -0.81
N VAL A 463 -11.92 -27.35 0.07
CA VAL A 463 -11.57 -27.02 1.46
C VAL A 463 -10.31 -26.17 1.50
N LEU A 464 -9.31 -26.48 0.66
CA LEU A 464 -8.05 -25.72 0.59
C LEU A 464 -8.24 -24.30 0.03
N LYS A 465 -9.24 -24.11 -0.84
CA LYS A 465 -9.61 -22.82 -1.43
C LYS A 465 -10.70 -22.09 -0.63
N ALA A 466 -11.17 -22.63 0.49
CA ALA A 466 -12.22 -22.01 1.27
C ALA A 466 -11.80 -20.62 1.78
N PHE A 467 -12.76 -19.69 1.80
CA PHE A 467 -12.53 -18.35 2.36
C PHE A 467 -12.25 -18.43 3.86
N THR A 468 -11.19 -17.76 4.31
CA THR A 468 -10.75 -17.77 5.71
C THR A 468 -10.27 -16.40 6.18
N SER A 469 -10.42 -16.12 7.48
CA SER A 469 -9.78 -14.99 8.16
C SER A 469 -8.38 -15.31 8.68
N GLU A 470 -7.88 -16.53 8.46
CA GLU A 470 -6.56 -17.00 8.89
C GLU A 470 -5.65 -17.38 7.70
N PRO A 471 -5.43 -16.47 6.72
CA PRO A 471 -4.69 -16.78 5.49
C PRO A 471 -3.24 -17.19 5.76
N GLY A 472 -2.65 -16.81 6.90
CA GLY A 472 -1.30 -17.22 7.26
C GLY A 472 -1.20 -18.70 7.66
N VAL A 473 -2.26 -19.27 8.24
CA VAL A 473 -2.32 -20.70 8.58
C VAL A 473 -2.35 -21.52 7.30
N VAL A 474 -3.23 -21.16 6.36
CA VAL A 474 -3.33 -21.82 5.06
C VAL A 474 -2.03 -21.67 4.26
N THR A 475 -1.40 -20.50 4.30
CA THR A 475 -0.09 -20.27 3.67
C THR A 475 0.99 -21.20 4.21
N ALA A 476 1.04 -21.40 5.52
CA ALA A 476 2.04 -22.27 6.14
C ALA A 476 1.81 -23.74 5.73
N GLN A 477 0.57 -24.23 5.84
CA GLN A 477 0.21 -25.60 5.47
C GLN A 477 0.50 -25.89 3.99
N GLN A 478 0.11 -24.99 3.08
CA GLN A 478 0.34 -25.19 1.64
C GLN A 478 1.82 -25.13 1.27
N ARG A 479 2.64 -24.34 1.97
CA ARG A 479 4.10 -24.32 1.75
C ARG A 479 4.74 -25.68 2.03
N GLU A 480 4.30 -26.37 3.07
CA GLU A 480 4.78 -27.71 3.42
C GLU A 480 4.42 -28.72 2.32
N ILE A 481 3.13 -28.78 1.94
CA ILE A 481 2.62 -29.66 0.87
C ILE A 481 3.38 -29.43 -0.45
N ILE A 482 3.57 -28.18 -0.85
CA ILE A 482 4.26 -27.84 -2.10
C ILE A 482 5.76 -28.19 -2.02
N SER A 483 6.37 -28.05 -0.85
CA SER A 483 7.76 -28.46 -0.64
C SER A 483 7.92 -29.96 -0.81
N GLU A 484 6.98 -30.77 -0.31
CA GLU A 484 6.95 -32.21 -0.48
C GLU A 484 6.80 -32.61 -1.95
N LYS A 485 5.85 -32.02 -2.68
CA LYS A 485 5.68 -32.24 -4.13
C LYS A 485 6.95 -31.93 -4.92
N ARG A 486 7.64 -30.83 -4.60
CA ARG A 486 8.92 -30.46 -5.22
C ARG A 486 10.01 -31.48 -4.93
N LEU A 487 10.06 -31.98 -3.69
CA LEU A 487 11.02 -33.01 -3.31
C LEU A 487 10.76 -34.32 -4.05
N GLU A 488 9.50 -34.73 -4.19
CA GLU A 488 9.11 -35.91 -4.97
C GLU A 488 9.44 -35.76 -6.46
N MET A 489 9.13 -34.60 -7.05
CA MET A 489 9.50 -34.32 -8.44
C MET A 489 11.02 -34.37 -8.64
N ALA A 490 11.80 -33.76 -7.73
CA ALA A 490 13.25 -33.80 -7.79
C ALA A 490 13.80 -35.23 -7.69
N LYS A 491 13.24 -36.07 -6.80
CA LYS A 491 13.60 -37.49 -6.69
C LYS A 491 13.30 -38.24 -7.99
N SER A 492 12.12 -38.02 -8.58
CA SER A 492 11.71 -38.67 -9.83
C SER A 492 12.64 -38.29 -11.00
N ILE A 493 12.99 -37.00 -11.14
CA ILE A 493 13.93 -36.53 -12.19
C ILE A 493 15.32 -37.15 -12.02
N ILE A 494 15.82 -37.22 -10.78
CA ILE A 494 17.11 -37.86 -10.51
C ILE A 494 17.06 -39.34 -10.89
N GLN A 495 16.00 -40.05 -10.49
CA GLN A 495 15.81 -41.47 -10.82
C GLN A 495 15.70 -41.70 -12.32
N SER A 496 14.94 -40.89 -13.06
CA SER A 496 14.82 -41.02 -14.51
C SER A 496 16.13 -40.72 -15.22
N GLY A 497 16.87 -39.69 -14.81
CA GLY A 497 18.19 -39.37 -15.37
C GLY A 497 19.23 -40.46 -15.09
N TRP A 498 19.13 -41.16 -13.96
CA TRP A 498 19.97 -42.33 -13.67
C TRP A 498 19.59 -43.51 -14.57
N LEU A 499 18.30 -43.73 -14.80
CA LEU A 499 17.80 -44.77 -15.69
C LEU A 499 18.24 -44.54 -17.15
N GLU A 500 18.12 -43.32 -17.66
CA GLU A 500 18.58 -42.94 -19.00
C GLU A 500 20.10 -43.16 -19.16
N LYS A 501 20.90 -42.74 -18.17
CA LYS A 501 22.35 -42.98 -18.18
C LYS A 501 22.70 -44.47 -18.12
N ALA A 502 21.98 -45.24 -17.32
CA ALA A 502 22.18 -46.69 -17.24
C ALA A 502 21.80 -47.37 -18.57
N GLN A 503 20.71 -46.95 -19.22
CA GLN A 503 20.30 -47.47 -20.53
C GLN A 503 21.29 -47.08 -21.63
N SER A 504 21.84 -45.86 -21.63
CA SER A 504 22.87 -45.45 -22.60
C SER A 504 24.18 -46.24 -22.46
N LEU A 505 24.51 -46.68 -21.24
CA LEU A 505 25.69 -47.52 -20.96
C LEU A 505 25.51 -48.99 -21.37
N VAL A 506 24.27 -49.45 -21.59
CA VAL A 506 23.96 -50.82 -22.06
C VAL A 506 23.78 -50.86 -23.58
N THR A 507 23.59 -49.70 -24.23
CA THR A 507 23.44 -49.55 -25.69
C THR A 507 24.71 -49.07 -26.39
N THR A 508 25.81 -48.89 -25.65
CA THR A 508 27.19 -48.77 -26.16
C THR A 508 27.96 -50.03 -25.87
#